data_AF-A0A176EAQ5-F1
#
_entry.id   AF-A0A176EAQ5-F1
#
_cell.length_a   1.000
_cell.length_b   1.000
_cell.length_c   1.000
_cell.angle_alpha   90.00
_cell.angle_beta   90.00
_cell.angle_gamma   90.00
#
_symmetry.space_group_name_H-M   'P 1'
#
loop_
_entity.id
_entity.type
_entity.pdbx_description
1 polymer ?
#
loop_
_entity_poly.entity_id
_entity_poly.type
_entity_poly.pdbx_seq_one_letter_code
_entity_poly.pdbx_strand_id
1 'polypeptide(L)'
;MKPKSSRSKLPAEQVVKDIRRKTRRHFSSEDKIRIVLEGLRGDDSIAELCRKEGIAQSLYYTWSKEFMEAGKRRLAGDTARAATT
;
A
#
# COMPACT_ATOMS: atom_id res chain seq x y z
N MET A 1 32.07 -33.46 -26.76
CA MET A 1 31.73 -32.06 -26.43
C MET A 1 30.31 -32.03 -25.87
N LYS A 2 30.11 -31.58 -24.63
CA LYS A 2 28.78 -31.56 -23.98
C LYS A 2 28.05 -30.27 -24.38
N PRO A 3 26.80 -30.30 -24.89
CA PRO A 3 26.09 -29.09 -25.26
C PRO A 3 25.83 -28.23 -24.01
N LYS A 4 26.15 -26.93 -24.11
CA LYS A 4 25.86 -25.93 -23.08
C LYS A 4 24.35 -25.92 -22.85
N SER A 5 23.95 -26.40 -21.67
CA SER A 5 22.57 -26.33 -21.17
C SER A 5 22.01 -24.94 -21.39
N SER A 6 20.98 -24.85 -22.24
CA SER A 6 20.22 -23.64 -22.47
C SER A 6 19.71 -23.13 -21.12
N ARG A 7 19.97 -21.85 -20.80
CA ARG A 7 19.38 -21.16 -19.63
C ARG A 7 17.89 -21.51 -19.57
N SER A 8 17.50 -22.30 -18.58
CA SER A 8 16.10 -22.59 -18.31
C SER A 8 15.40 -21.27 -18.03
N LYS A 9 14.49 -20.86 -18.93
CA LYS A 9 13.61 -19.72 -18.67
C LYS A 9 12.78 -20.08 -17.43
N LEU A 10 12.68 -19.15 -16.47
CA LEU A 10 11.83 -19.35 -15.30
C LEU A 10 10.38 -19.63 -15.76
N PRO A 11 9.59 -20.42 -14.98
CA PRO A 11 8.18 -20.64 -15.26
C PRO A 11 7.44 -19.32 -15.46
N ALA A 12 6.53 -19.25 -16.44
CA ALA A 12 5.82 -18.02 -16.78
C ALA A 12 5.09 -17.40 -15.58
N GLU A 13 4.54 -18.23 -14.69
CA GLU A 13 3.89 -17.81 -13.45
C GLU A 13 4.83 -17.05 -12.51
N GLN A 14 6.08 -17.50 -12.40
CA GLN A 14 7.09 -16.86 -11.57
C GLN A 14 7.49 -15.51 -12.16
N VAL A 15 7.63 -15.43 -13.49
CA VAL A 15 7.91 -14.17 -14.20
C VAL A 15 6.77 -13.16 -13.99
N VAL A 16 5.51 -13.59 -14.13
CA VAL A 16 4.33 -12.72 -13.91
C VAL A 16 4.26 -12.24 -12.46
N LYS A 17 4.52 -13.12 -11.48
CA LYS A 17 4.55 -12.74 -10.06
C LYS A 17 5.63 -11.69 -9.78
N ASP A 18 6.81 -11.85 -10.37
CA ASP A 18 7.91 -10.89 -10.21
C ASP A 18 7.61 -9.55 -10.88
N ILE A 19 7.00 -9.54 -12.07
CA ILE A 19 6.54 -8.31 -12.72
C ILE A 19 5.55 -7.59 -11.81
N ARG A 20 4.50 -8.27 -11.34
CA ARG A 20 3.47 -7.68 -10.45
C ARG A 20 4.07 -7.13 -9.16
N ARG A 21 5.11 -7.77 -8.62
CA ARG A 21 5.83 -7.31 -7.43
C ARG A 21 6.66 -6.06 -7.73
N LYS A 22 7.42 -6.07 -8.84
CA LYS A 22 8.30 -4.95 -9.22
C LYS A 22 7.53 -3.71 -9.68
N THR A 23 6.37 -3.88 -10.32
CA THR A 23 5.52 -2.79 -10.79
C THR A 23 4.47 -2.37 -9.76
N ARG A 24 4.49 -2.94 -8.54
CA ARG A 24 3.55 -2.57 -7.49
C ARG A 24 3.79 -1.11 -7.11
N ARG A 25 2.72 -0.31 -7.16
CA ARG A 25 2.79 1.09 -6.72
C ARG A 25 3.07 1.14 -5.22
N HIS A 26 4.05 1.95 -4.84
CA HIS A 26 4.39 2.23 -3.45
C HIS A 26 3.74 3.55 -3.04
N PHE A 27 3.12 3.56 -1.86
CA PHE A 27 2.55 4.77 -1.26
C PHE A 27 3.37 5.10 -0.03
N SER A 28 3.89 6.32 0.02
CA SER A 28 4.55 6.85 1.21
C SER A 28 3.54 6.97 2.37
N SER A 29 4.03 7.12 3.60
CA SER A 29 3.14 7.42 4.73
C SER A 29 2.38 8.73 4.51
N GLU A 30 3.02 9.74 3.92
CA GLU A 30 2.41 11.03 3.59
C GLU A 30 1.28 10.89 2.56
N ASP A 31 1.48 10.08 1.51
CA ASP A 31 0.43 9.80 0.52
C ASP A 31 -0.79 9.15 1.17
N LYS A 32 -0.55 8.13 2.01
CA LYS A 32 -1.65 7.44 2.71
C LYS A 32 -2.43 8.41 3.58
N ILE A 33 -1.73 9.28 4.32
CA ILE A 33 -2.36 10.29 5.20
C ILE A 33 -3.18 11.27 4.35
N ARG A 34 -2.61 11.82 3.27
CA ARG A 34 -3.31 12.74 2.36
C ARG A 34 -4.61 12.13 1.83
N ILE A 35 -4.55 10.91 1.32
CA ILE A 35 -5.71 10.20 0.75
C ILE A 35 -6.77 9.94 1.84
N VAL A 36 -6.37 9.52 3.04
CA VAL A 36 -7.31 9.31 4.15
C VAL A 36 -8.00 10.61 4.54
N LEU A 37 -7.26 11.72 4.65
CA LEU A 37 -7.83 13.02 5.00
C LEU A 37 -8.80 13.56 3.94
N GLU A 38 -8.49 13.37 2.65
CA GLU A 38 -9.38 13.74 1.53
C GLU A 38 -10.70 12.94 1.60
N GLY A 39 -10.62 11.63 1.86
CA GLY A 39 -11.82 10.80 2.02
C GLY A 39 -12.63 11.11 3.28
N LEU A 40 -11.99 11.54 4.38
CA LEU A 40 -12.67 11.99 5.60
C LEU A 40 -13.33 13.35 5.43
N ARG A 41 -12.81 14.22 4.56
CA ARG A 41 -13.43 15.51 4.25
C ARG A 41 -14.77 15.34 3.54
N GLY A 42 -14.87 14.33 2.67
CA GLY A 42 -16.11 13.94 2.01
C GLY A 42 -16.51 14.81 0.82
N ASP A 43 -15.54 15.51 0.19
CA ASP A 43 -15.77 16.33 -1.00
C ASP A 43 -16.18 15.45 -2.21
N ASP A 44 -15.51 14.31 -2.38
CA ASP A 44 -15.80 13.29 -3.39
C ASP A 44 -16.32 12.01 -2.72
N SER A 45 -17.04 11.17 -3.46
CA SER A 45 -17.32 9.81 -2.97
C SER A 45 -16.01 9.01 -2.83
N ILE A 46 -15.94 8.11 -1.84
CA ILE A 46 -14.77 7.22 -1.67
C ILE A 46 -14.44 6.44 -2.95
N ALA A 47 -15.46 6.11 -3.74
CA ALA A 47 -15.29 5.43 -5.02
C ALA A 47 -14.55 6.31 -6.05
N GLU A 48 -14.86 7.60 -6.13
CA GLU A 48 -14.21 8.56 -7.03
C GLU A 48 -12.77 8.82 -6.60
N LEU A 49 -12.55 9.07 -5.31
CA LEU A 49 -11.22 9.26 -4.73
C LEU A 49 -10.32 8.05 -5.01
N CYS A 50 -10.82 6.83 -4.79
CA CYS A 50 -10.04 5.62 -5.04
C CYS A 50 -9.68 5.44 -6.53
N ARG A 51 -10.57 5.83 -7.46
CA ARG A 51 -10.27 5.81 -8.90
C ARG A 51 -9.19 6.82 -9.27
N LYS A 52 -9.29 8.06 -8.77
CA LYS A 52 -8.31 9.14 -8.98
C LYS A 52 -6.93 8.76 -8.46
N GLU A 53 -6.88 8.17 -7.27
CA GLU A 53 -5.63 7.76 -6.63
C GLU A 53 -5.11 6.41 -7.12
N GLY A 54 -5.89 5.66 -7.90
CA GLY A 54 -5.50 4.35 -8.43
C GLY A 54 -5.35 3.28 -7.34
N ILE A 55 -6.23 3.30 -6.33
CA ILE A 55 -6.27 2.33 -5.23
C ILE A 55 -7.59 1.57 -5.18
N ALA A 56 -7.59 0.41 -4.55
CA ALA A 56 -8.83 -0.29 -4.22
C ALA A 56 -9.51 0.37 -3.00
N GLN A 57 -10.85 0.42 -2.99
CA GLN A 57 -11.60 0.96 -1.85
C GLN A 57 -11.31 0.20 -0.53
N SER A 58 -11.07 -1.11 -0.60
CA SER A 58 -10.67 -1.92 0.57
C SER A 58 -9.34 -1.44 1.19
N LEU A 59 -8.42 -0.95 0.36
CA LEU A 59 -7.14 -0.40 0.80
C LEU A 59 -7.34 0.95 1.51
N TYR A 60 -8.21 1.80 0.98
CA TYR A 60 -8.62 3.04 1.64
C TYR A 60 -9.18 2.78 3.04
N TYR A 61 -10.15 1.87 3.16
CA TYR A 61 -10.76 1.59 4.46
C TYR A 61 -9.77 0.98 5.47
N THR A 62 -8.82 0.17 4.99
CA THR A 62 -7.71 -0.33 5.82
C THR A 62 -6.89 0.83 6.39
N TRP A 63 -6.45 1.75 5.53
CA TRP A 63 -5.64 2.90 5.96
C TRP A 63 -6.43 3.87 6.86
N SER A 64 -7.69 4.14 6.53
CA SER A 64 -8.56 5.00 7.34
C SER A 64 -8.73 4.43 8.76
N LYS A 65 -8.96 3.12 8.87
CA LYS A 65 -9.04 2.44 10.17
C LYS A 65 -7.72 2.55 10.94
N GLU A 66 -6.60 2.20 10.33
CA GLU A 66 -5.28 2.27 10.97
C GLU A 66 -4.93 3.69 11.45
N PHE A 67 -5.21 4.70 10.62
CA PHE A 67 -5.00 6.10 10.94
C PHE A 67 -5.81 6.55 12.15
N MET A 68 -7.10 6.22 12.18
CA MET A 68 -7.98 6.60 13.29
C MET A 68 -7.60 5.87 14.59
N GLU A 69 -7.26 4.59 14.53
CA GLU A 69 -6.83 3.82 15.70
C GLU A 69 -5.49 4.33 16.27
N ALA A 70 -4.55 4.69 15.40
CA ALA A 70 -3.31 5.35 15.81
C ALA A 70 -3.58 6.70 16.51
N GLY A 71 -4.49 7.51 15.95
CA GLY A 71 -4.92 8.77 16.55
C GLY A 71 -5.55 8.58 17.93
N LYS A 72 -6.49 7.63 18.06
CA LYS A 72 -7.14 7.30 19.35
C LYS A 72 -6.14 6.85 20.41
N ARG A 73 -5.25 5.91 20.09
CA ARG A 73 -4.20 5.44 21.01
C ARG A 73 -3.31 6.59 21.47
N ARG A 74 -2.93 7.47 20.55
CA ARG A 74 -2.12 8.65 20.88
C ARG A 74 -2.83 9.59 21.84
N LEU A 75 -4.13 9.83 21.64
CA LEU A 75 -4.95 10.67 22.51
C LEU A 75 -5.22 10.02 23.87
N ALA A 76 -5.32 8.69 23.92
CA ALA A 76 -5.46 7.93 25.17
C ALA A 76 -4.17 7.90 26.02
N GLY A 77 -3.04 8.38 25.48
CA GLY A 77 -1.77 8.40 26.21
C GLY A 77 -0.97 7.09 26.13
N ASP A 78 -1.41 6.12 25.34
CA ASP A 78 -0.70 4.85 25.11
C ASP A 78 0.52 5.10 24.22
N THR A 79 1.65 5.51 24.79
CA THR A 79 2.92 5.63 24.03
C THR A 79 3.94 4.57 24.40
N ALA A 80 4.12 3.59 23.51
CA ALA A 80 5.45 3.06 23.23
C ALA A 80 6.14 4.06 22.29
N ARG A 81 7.12 4.82 22.79
CA ARG A 81 8.02 5.58 21.92
C ARG A 81 8.90 4.57 21.19
N ALA A 82 8.60 4.29 19.91
CA ALA A 82 9.60 3.73 19.03
C ALA A 82 10.63 4.84 18.76
N ALA A 83 11.70 4.86 19.55
CA ALA A 83 12.92 5.57 19.18
C ALA A 83 13.54 4.80 18.01
N THR A 84 13.36 5.31 16.78
CA THR A 84 14.09 4.80 15.61
C THR A 84 15.55 5.23 15.71
N THR A 85 16.45 4.24 15.78
CA THR A 85 17.89 4.33 15.46
C THR A 85 18.14 4.75 14.03
#